data_AF-A0A235EIW5-F1
#
_entry.id   AF-A0A235EIW5-F1
#
_cell.length_a   1.000
_cell.length_b   1.000
_cell.length_c   1.000
_cell.angle_alpha   90.00
_cell.angle_beta   90.00
_cell.angle_gamma   90.00
#
_symmetry.space_group_name_H-M   'P 1'
#
loop_
_entity.id
_entity.type
_entity.pdbx_description
1 polymer ?
#
loop_
_entity_poly.entity_id
_entity_poly.type
_entity_poly.pdbx_seq_one_letter_code
_entity_poly.pdbx_strand_id
1 'polypeptide(L)'
;MESRLVRLLTAADFFVEPNVSHKDPRTGKAREIDMTAESASGSFRRGVCVKTTFVIEAVNNRFPIVLLTERPSSPNADFESYVKFGTSPNPCPFLNEIHIYDEKGADWNNLFSQFCALSKKSGKEELMASHPDDIYSSLLKAAEYTEDQVAEFEAWTENETGKYWRLFVWHPMLVVSGQLLTAKFSPEGTVLLQEVQIARLEFNWHDGDSRKTTVIEVVREDFLLQRLDAIRAQDDSLEERIHDLKASHKSLDDTLG
;
A
#
# COMPACT_ATOMS: atom_id res chain seq x y z
N MET A 1 19.61 0.04 -5.35
CA MET A 1 18.89 -0.24 -4.10
C MET A 1 17.98 -1.44 -4.31
N GLU A 2 17.21 -1.43 -5.41
CA GLU A 2 16.33 -2.54 -5.81
C GLU A 2 16.97 -3.93 -5.71
N SER A 3 18.18 -4.14 -6.25
CA SER A 3 18.84 -5.46 -6.19
C SER A 3 19.12 -5.96 -4.76
N ARG A 4 19.27 -5.06 -3.78
CA ARG A 4 19.36 -5.42 -2.36
C ARG A 4 18.00 -5.82 -1.81
N LEU A 5 16.96 -5.05 -2.14
CA LEU A 5 15.57 -5.34 -1.74
C LEU A 5 15.12 -6.69 -2.30
N VAL A 6 15.35 -6.98 -3.58
CA VAL A 6 15.01 -8.28 -4.18
C VAL A 6 15.67 -9.41 -3.40
N ARG A 7 16.98 -9.33 -3.14
CA ARG A 7 17.69 -10.35 -2.35
C ARG A 7 17.15 -10.47 -0.92
N LEU A 8 16.85 -9.35 -0.27
CA LEU A 8 16.31 -9.30 1.08
C LEU A 8 14.95 -9.98 1.17
N LEU A 9 14.03 -9.62 0.27
CA LEU A 9 12.67 -10.14 0.20
C LEU A 9 12.63 -11.62 -0.20
N THR A 10 13.41 -12.03 -1.21
CA THR A 10 13.51 -13.45 -1.59
C THR A 10 14.08 -14.30 -0.45
N ALA A 11 15.07 -13.80 0.30
CA ALA A 11 15.60 -14.50 1.47
C ALA A 11 14.59 -14.59 2.63
N ALA A 12 13.59 -13.71 2.65
CA ALA A 12 12.51 -13.69 3.62
C ALA A 12 11.23 -14.43 3.14
N ASP A 13 11.36 -15.29 2.12
CA ASP A 13 10.26 -16.12 1.59
C ASP A 13 9.13 -15.30 0.94
N PHE A 14 9.48 -14.23 0.23
CA PHE A 14 8.57 -13.53 -0.68
C PHE A 14 8.83 -13.95 -2.14
N PHE A 15 7.75 -14.12 -2.89
CA PHE A 15 7.80 -14.07 -4.36
C PHE A 15 7.99 -12.61 -4.77
N VAL A 16 9.05 -12.34 -5.52
CA VAL A 16 9.43 -10.99 -5.94
C VAL A 16 9.49 -10.94 -7.45
N GLU A 17 8.78 -9.99 -8.04
CA GLU A 17 8.85 -9.70 -9.46
C GLU A 17 9.52 -8.33 -9.63
N PRO A 18 10.80 -8.26 -10.02
CA PRO A 18 11.47 -7.00 -10.28
C PRO A 18 11.13 -6.46 -11.67
N ASN A 19 11.22 -5.13 -11.84
CA ASN A 19 11.05 -4.40 -13.09
C ASN A 19 9.72 -4.74 -13.80
N VAL A 20 8.62 -4.66 -13.06
CA VAL A 20 7.29 -5.03 -13.55
C VAL A 20 6.86 -4.01 -14.60
N SER A 21 6.88 -4.43 -15.87
CA SER A 21 6.38 -3.61 -16.96
C SER A 21 4.88 -3.81 -17.13
N HIS A 22 4.16 -2.70 -17.20
CA HIS A 22 2.73 -2.68 -17.50
C HIS A 22 2.46 -1.64 -18.58
N LYS A 23 1.33 -1.80 -19.27
CA LYS A 23 0.91 -0.86 -20.31
C LYS A 23 -0.01 0.17 -19.68
N ASP A 24 0.39 1.43 -19.71
CA ASP A 24 -0.48 2.56 -19.38
C ASP A 24 -1.73 2.50 -20.28
N PRO A 25 -2.94 2.29 -19.71
CA PRO A 25 -4.15 2.11 -20.50
C PRO A 25 -4.48 3.33 -21.37
N ARG A 26 -3.99 4.51 -21.00
CA ARG A 26 -4.34 5.79 -21.62
C ARG A 26 -3.38 6.19 -22.71
N THR A 27 -2.08 6.06 -22.45
CA THR A 27 -1.05 6.43 -23.43
C THR A 27 -0.62 5.25 -24.30
N GLY A 28 -0.95 4.03 -23.88
CA GLY A 28 -0.49 2.79 -24.50
C GLY A 28 1.01 2.55 -24.35
N LYS A 29 1.72 3.39 -23.60
CA LYS A 29 3.16 3.29 -23.37
C LYS A 29 3.46 2.29 -22.26
N ALA A 30 4.62 1.65 -22.34
CA ALA A 30 5.14 0.87 -21.24
C ALA A 30 5.50 1.79 -20.07
N ARG A 31 5.09 1.37 -18.87
CA ARG A 31 5.47 1.92 -17.57
C ARG A 31 6.12 0.80 -16.78
N GLU A 32 6.78 1.18 -15.70
CA GLU A 32 7.60 0.29 -14.91
C GLU A 32 7.40 0.62 -13.43
N ILE A 33 7.14 -0.43 -12.66
CA ILE A 33 7.27 -0.46 -11.20
C ILE A 33 8.55 -1.21 -10.86
N ASP A 34 9.31 -0.68 -9.90
CA ASP A 34 10.58 -1.27 -9.50
C ASP A 34 10.44 -2.75 -9.07
N MET A 35 9.43 -3.06 -8.26
CA MET A 35 9.05 -4.46 -7.99
C MET A 35 7.65 -4.61 -7.40
N THR A 36 7.09 -5.80 -7.56
CA THR A 36 6.02 -6.31 -6.69
C THR A 36 6.55 -7.43 -5.80
N ALA A 37 5.92 -7.62 -4.64
CA ALA A 37 6.22 -8.73 -3.77
C ALA A 37 4.95 -9.32 -3.14
N GLU A 38 4.95 -10.64 -2.94
CA GLU A 38 3.87 -11.39 -2.30
C GLU A 38 4.46 -12.43 -1.37
N SER A 39 3.81 -12.70 -0.23
CA SER A 39 4.27 -13.78 0.66
C SER A 39 4.18 -15.12 -0.06
N ALA A 40 5.28 -15.89 -0.06
CA ALA A 40 5.28 -17.24 -0.65
C ALA A 40 4.59 -18.28 0.25
N SER A 41 4.52 -17.97 1.54
CA SER A 41 3.84 -18.74 2.57
C SER A 41 2.50 -18.10 2.94
N GLY A 42 1.50 -18.93 3.23
CA GLY A 42 0.19 -18.51 3.73
C GLY A 42 -0.55 -19.69 4.32
N SER A 43 -1.59 -19.43 5.13
CA SER A 43 -2.36 -20.47 5.80
C SER A 43 -3.27 -21.31 4.90
N PHE A 44 -3.03 -21.38 3.57
CA PHE A 44 -3.76 -22.12 2.54
C PHE A 44 -5.08 -22.79 2.99
N ARG A 45 -6.08 -21.99 3.38
CA ARG A 45 -7.35 -22.53 3.85
C ARG A 45 -8.23 -22.91 2.65
N ARG A 46 -8.79 -24.12 2.67
CA ARG A 46 -9.50 -24.65 1.49
C ARG A 46 -10.67 -23.74 1.10
N GLY A 47 -10.58 -23.15 -0.10
CA GLY A 47 -11.66 -22.33 -0.64
C GLY A 47 -11.62 -20.87 -0.18
N VAL A 48 -10.62 -20.44 0.57
CA VAL A 48 -10.38 -19.06 0.98
C VAL A 48 -8.97 -18.65 0.60
N CYS A 49 -8.77 -17.39 0.24
CA CYS A 49 -7.43 -16.84 0.03
C CYS A 49 -7.41 -15.35 0.38
N VAL A 50 -6.56 -14.97 1.34
CA VAL A 50 -6.24 -13.57 1.60
C VAL A 50 -4.81 -13.32 1.14
N LYS A 51 -4.58 -12.24 0.41
CA LYS A 51 -3.27 -11.92 -0.13
C LYS A 51 -3.05 -10.42 -0.17
N THR A 52 -1.88 -9.98 0.27
CA THR A 52 -1.39 -8.62 -0.01
C THR A 52 -0.27 -8.67 -1.04
N THR A 53 -0.44 -7.92 -2.13
CA THR A 53 0.60 -7.61 -3.12
C THR A 53 1.22 -6.26 -2.77
N PHE A 54 2.49 -6.25 -2.40
CA PHE A 54 3.25 -5.04 -2.13
C PHE A 54 3.70 -4.43 -3.45
N VAL A 55 3.27 -3.21 -3.75
CA VAL A 55 3.68 -2.45 -4.95
C VAL A 55 4.79 -1.49 -4.50
N ILE A 56 6.03 -1.78 -4.83
CA ILE A 56 7.20 -1.13 -4.22
C ILE A 56 7.91 -0.25 -5.26
N GLU A 57 8.11 1.01 -4.92
CA GLU A 57 9.09 1.91 -5.53
C GLU A 57 10.22 2.19 -4.54
N ALA A 58 11.46 2.12 -4.99
CA ALA A 58 12.65 2.19 -4.15
C ALA A 58 13.45 3.46 -4.40
N VAL A 59 13.42 4.39 -3.44
CA VAL A 59 14.14 5.67 -3.53
C VAL A 59 15.42 5.61 -2.72
N ASN A 60 16.56 5.70 -3.41
CA ASN A 60 17.86 5.79 -2.77
C ASN A 60 18.20 7.24 -2.38
N ASN A 61 17.56 7.77 -1.34
CA ASN A 61 17.73 9.16 -0.92
C ASN A 61 19.00 9.37 -0.09
N ARG A 62 19.88 10.26 -0.57
CA ARG A 62 21.08 10.69 0.17
C ARG A 62 20.75 11.59 1.36
N PHE A 63 19.67 12.35 1.24
CA PHE A 63 19.24 13.35 2.21
C PHE A 63 17.83 13.00 2.73
N PRO A 64 17.44 13.51 3.90
CA PRO A 64 16.16 13.16 4.50
C PRO A 64 14.95 13.48 3.60
N ILE A 65 13.99 12.57 3.60
CA ILE A 65 12.63 12.84 3.13
C ILE A 65 11.81 13.22 4.35
N VAL A 66 11.00 14.27 4.23
CA VAL A 66 10.16 14.79 5.30
C VAL A 66 8.71 14.72 4.87
N LEU A 67 7.88 14.01 5.62
CA LEU A 67 6.42 14.11 5.47
C LEU A 67 5.91 15.29 6.28
N LEU A 68 5.06 16.09 5.65
CA LEU A 68 4.58 17.38 6.12
C LEU A 68 3.06 17.36 6.23
N THR A 69 2.53 18.14 7.15
CA THR A 69 1.08 18.35 7.33
C THR A 69 0.35 17.05 7.66
N GLU A 70 0.34 16.73 8.96
CA GLU A 70 -0.49 15.65 9.50
C GLU A 70 -1.95 15.90 9.14
N ARG A 71 -2.63 14.88 8.60
CA ARG A 71 -3.98 15.03 8.08
C ARG A 71 -4.96 15.24 9.25
N PRO A 72 -5.66 16.37 9.34
CA PRO A 72 -6.70 16.52 10.34
C PRO A 72 -7.88 15.59 9.99
N SER A 73 -8.59 15.13 11.01
CA SER A 73 -9.88 14.48 10.79
C SER A 73 -10.79 15.44 10.01
N SER A 74 -11.32 14.97 8.90
CA SER A 74 -12.17 15.75 8.00
C SER A 74 -13.40 14.91 7.64
N PRO A 75 -14.62 15.44 7.75
CA PRO A 75 -15.82 14.71 7.35
C PRO A 75 -15.88 14.44 5.84
N ASN A 76 -15.04 15.14 5.05
CA ASN A 76 -14.91 14.95 3.61
C ASN A 76 -13.75 14.02 3.23
N ALA A 77 -13.08 13.40 4.20
CA ALA A 77 -12.04 12.42 3.89
C ALA A 77 -12.70 11.10 3.48
N ASP A 78 -12.30 10.62 2.31
CA ASP A 78 -12.76 9.36 1.75
C ASP A 78 -11.86 8.23 2.26
N PHE A 79 -12.07 7.84 3.52
CA PHE A 79 -11.28 6.81 4.17
C PHE A 79 -11.46 5.43 3.55
N GLU A 80 -12.60 5.22 2.88
CA GLU A 80 -12.92 3.97 2.19
C GLU A 80 -12.08 3.81 0.91
N SER A 81 -11.60 4.87 0.26
CA SER A 81 -10.70 4.68 -0.88
C SER A 81 -9.24 4.40 -0.51
N TYR A 82 -8.87 4.36 0.78
CA TYR A 82 -7.47 4.30 1.18
C TYR A 82 -6.86 2.89 1.17
N VAL A 83 -7.67 1.86 1.39
CA VAL A 83 -7.23 0.46 1.20
C VAL A 83 -7.68 0.03 -0.19
N LYS A 84 -6.73 -0.33 -1.03
CA LYS A 84 -6.99 -0.78 -2.40
C LYS A 84 -7.11 -2.30 -2.38
N PHE A 85 -8.33 -2.81 -2.53
CA PHE A 85 -8.59 -4.23 -2.47
C PHE A 85 -9.69 -4.66 -3.43
N GLY A 86 -9.74 -5.96 -3.70
CA GLY A 86 -10.77 -6.62 -4.49
C GLY A 86 -11.19 -7.92 -3.81
N THR A 87 -12.45 -8.31 -4.01
CA THR A 87 -12.99 -9.55 -3.45
C THR A 87 -13.66 -10.42 -4.51
N SER A 88 -13.65 -11.73 -4.28
CA SER A 88 -14.46 -12.67 -5.07
C SER A 88 -15.18 -13.65 -4.13
N PRO A 89 -16.42 -14.10 -4.41
CA PRO A 89 -17.30 -13.61 -5.48
C PRO A 89 -17.73 -12.15 -5.28
N ASN A 90 -18.36 -11.56 -6.29
CA ASN A 90 -19.02 -10.26 -6.20
C ASN A 90 -20.55 -10.44 -6.32
N PRO A 91 -21.36 -10.08 -5.31
CA PRO A 91 -20.96 -9.55 -3.99
C PRO A 91 -20.31 -10.63 -3.12
N CYS A 92 -19.39 -10.21 -2.23
CA CYS A 92 -18.67 -11.13 -1.36
C CYS A 92 -19.37 -11.30 0.00
N PRO A 93 -19.74 -12.52 0.44
CA PRO A 93 -20.56 -12.69 1.63
C PRO A 93 -19.94 -12.19 2.93
N PHE A 94 -18.61 -12.30 3.08
CA PHE A 94 -17.92 -11.90 4.32
C PHE A 94 -17.86 -10.38 4.53
N LEU A 95 -18.14 -9.56 3.51
CA LEU A 95 -18.06 -8.10 3.63
C LEU A 95 -19.15 -7.50 4.54
N ASN A 96 -20.20 -8.26 4.84
CA ASN A 96 -21.21 -7.85 5.83
C ASN A 96 -20.70 -7.98 7.28
N GLU A 97 -19.65 -8.78 7.50
CA GLU A 97 -19.15 -9.14 8.83
C GLU A 97 -17.72 -8.65 9.07
N ILE A 98 -16.97 -8.35 8.00
CA ILE A 98 -15.58 -7.92 8.05
C ILE A 98 -15.46 -6.58 7.32
N HIS A 99 -15.13 -5.54 8.09
CA HIS A 99 -14.88 -4.20 7.57
C HIS A 99 -13.40 -4.07 7.20
N ILE A 100 -13.06 -4.24 5.92
CA ILE A 100 -11.65 -4.29 5.47
C ILE A 100 -10.86 -3.05 5.91
N TYR A 101 -11.49 -1.87 5.96
CA TYR A 101 -10.83 -0.64 6.40
C TYR A 101 -10.50 -0.61 7.89
N ASP A 102 -11.13 -1.43 8.72
CA ASP A 102 -10.76 -1.56 10.13
C ASP A 102 -9.63 -2.58 10.30
N GLU A 103 -9.67 -3.65 9.49
CA GLU A 103 -8.75 -4.77 9.56
C GLU A 103 -7.38 -4.46 8.91
N LYS A 104 -7.43 -3.71 7.82
CA LYS A 104 -6.28 -3.29 6.99
C LYS A 104 -6.04 -1.79 7.03
N GLY A 105 -6.86 -1.07 7.79
CA GLY A 105 -6.80 0.37 7.93
C GLY A 105 -5.43 0.90 8.32
N ALA A 106 -5.16 2.10 7.87
CA ALA A 106 -3.98 2.84 8.30
C ALA A 106 -4.12 3.27 9.76
N ASP A 107 -3.01 3.23 10.52
CA ASP A 107 -2.89 4.06 11.71
C ASP A 107 -2.97 5.53 11.26
N TRP A 108 -4.12 6.15 11.54
CA TRP A 108 -4.47 7.51 11.16
C TRP A 108 -3.62 8.57 11.86
N ASN A 109 -2.95 8.21 12.96
CA ASN A 109 -2.11 9.14 13.74
C ASN A 109 -0.74 9.42 13.08
N ASN A 110 -0.51 8.86 11.89
CA ASN A 110 0.73 9.00 11.13
C ASN A 110 0.49 9.15 9.62
N LEU A 111 -0.64 9.78 9.26
CA LEU A 111 -1.03 10.10 7.89
C LEU A 111 -0.72 11.57 7.58
N PHE A 112 0.00 11.81 6.49
CA PHE A 112 0.43 13.14 6.04
C PHE A 112 -0.09 13.40 4.63
N SER A 113 -0.27 14.67 4.25
CA SER A 113 -0.76 15.03 2.91
C SER A 113 0.30 15.68 2.01
N GLN A 114 1.49 15.95 2.55
CA GLN A 114 2.57 16.61 1.84
C GLN A 114 3.90 15.93 2.15
N PHE A 115 4.88 16.10 1.26
CA PHE A 115 6.24 15.61 1.46
C PHE A 115 7.23 16.61 0.89
N CYS A 116 8.47 16.61 1.35
CA CYS A 116 9.58 17.25 0.65
C CYS A 116 10.86 16.43 0.84
N ALA A 117 11.84 16.62 -0.02
CA ALA A 117 13.20 16.13 0.18
C ALA A 117 14.11 17.31 0.53
N LEU A 118 14.99 17.09 1.49
CA LEU A 118 16.06 18.04 1.79
C LEU A 118 17.20 17.83 0.79
N SER A 119 17.90 18.89 0.43
CA SER A 119 19.12 18.82 -0.38
C SER A 119 20.09 19.93 0.02
N LYS A 120 21.39 19.73 -0.18
CA LYS A 120 22.37 20.81 0.03
C LYS A 120 22.30 21.80 -1.13
N LYS A 121 22.28 23.09 -0.81
CA LYS A 121 22.50 24.14 -1.82
C LYS A 121 23.96 24.11 -2.26
N SER A 122 24.21 24.14 -3.58
CA SER A 122 25.59 24.15 -4.11
C SER A 122 26.42 25.28 -3.49
N GLY A 123 27.58 24.92 -2.91
CA GLY A 123 28.51 25.86 -2.28
C GLY A 123 28.13 26.36 -0.88
N LYS A 124 27.08 25.82 -0.23
CA LYS A 124 26.72 26.15 1.16
C LYS A 124 26.43 24.89 1.99
N GLU A 125 26.62 24.99 3.30
CA GLU A 125 26.21 23.96 4.28
C GLU A 125 24.70 24.03 4.62
N GLU A 126 23.96 24.97 4.01
CA GLU A 126 22.51 25.13 4.21
C GLU A 126 21.72 24.05 3.45
N LEU A 127 20.79 23.39 4.16
CA LEU A 127 19.79 22.50 3.57
C LEU A 127 18.63 23.32 2.99
N MET A 128 18.14 22.91 1.83
CA MET A 128 16.94 23.44 1.18
C MET A 128 15.91 22.33 0.99
N ALA A 129 14.64 22.66 1.22
CA ALA A 129 13.53 21.77 0.90
C ALA A 129 13.14 21.91 -0.58
N SER A 130 12.90 20.77 -1.22
CA SER A 130 12.44 20.68 -2.61
C SER A 130 11.43 19.54 -2.77
N HIS A 131 10.62 19.59 -3.82
CA HIS A 131 9.84 18.44 -4.28
C HIS A 131 10.57 17.87 -5.50
N PRO A 132 11.43 16.85 -5.32
CA PRO A 132 12.19 16.34 -6.44
C PRO A 132 11.25 15.48 -7.32
N ASP A 133 11.38 15.65 -8.64
CA ASP A 133 10.50 15.04 -9.63
C ASP A 133 10.55 13.50 -9.59
N ASP A 134 11.67 12.93 -9.16
CA ASP A 134 11.88 11.49 -9.02
C ASP A 134 10.94 10.88 -7.96
N ILE A 135 10.87 11.47 -6.77
CA ILE A 135 9.97 11.01 -5.70
C ILE A 135 8.51 11.15 -6.12
N TYR A 136 8.14 12.29 -6.71
CA TYR A 136 6.78 12.48 -7.20
C TYR A 136 6.43 11.44 -8.27
N SER A 137 7.35 11.17 -9.20
CA SER A 137 7.16 10.16 -10.24
C SER A 137 7.00 8.75 -9.64
N SER A 138 7.79 8.38 -8.63
CA SER A 138 7.65 7.08 -7.96
C SER A 138 6.31 6.95 -7.24
N LEU A 139 5.88 7.99 -6.51
CA LEU A 139 4.57 8.00 -5.86
C LEU A 139 3.44 7.85 -6.87
N LEU A 140 3.51 8.56 -8.01
CA LEU A 140 2.51 8.48 -9.07
C LEU A 140 2.45 7.09 -9.69
N LYS A 141 3.60 6.51 -10.05
CA LYS A 141 3.67 5.16 -10.61
C LYS A 141 3.04 4.12 -9.67
N ALA A 142 3.42 4.13 -8.40
CA ALA A 142 2.87 3.19 -7.42
C ALA A 142 1.35 3.36 -7.28
N ALA A 143 0.85 4.59 -7.30
CA ALA A 143 -0.58 4.88 -7.24
C ALA A 143 -1.35 4.42 -8.48
N GLU A 144 -0.85 4.75 -9.68
CA GLU A 144 -1.44 4.35 -10.97
C GLU A 144 -1.50 2.84 -11.10
N TYR A 145 -0.37 2.15 -10.89
CA TYR A 145 -0.31 0.70 -10.98
C TYR A 145 -1.25 0.00 -10.00
N THR A 146 -1.35 0.52 -8.78
CA THR A 146 -2.26 -0.03 -7.77
C THR A 146 -3.72 0.06 -8.22
N GLU A 147 -4.16 1.20 -8.75
CA GLU A 147 -5.53 1.33 -9.30
C GLU A 147 -5.75 0.42 -10.50
N ASP A 148 -4.79 0.33 -11.41
CA ASP A 148 -4.89 -0.52 -12.60
C ASP A 148 -5.05 -2.00 -12.21
N GLN A 149 -4.33 -2.46 -11.19
CA GLN A 149 -4.42 -3.84 -10.71
C GLN A 149 -5.75 -4.15 -10.00
N VAL A 150 -6.30 -3.18 -9.24
CA VAL A 150 -7.65 -3.32 -8.67
C VAL A 150 -8.67 -3.46 -9.80
N ALA A 151 -8.62 -2.56 -10.79
CA ALA A 151 -9.56 -2.57 -11.92
C ALA A 151 -9.45 -3.85 -12.76
N GLU A 152 -8.22 -4.35 -13.00
CA GLU A 152 -7.99 -5.62 -13.69
C GLU A 152 -8.60 -6.80 -12.92
N PHE A 153 -8.43 -6.83 -11.60
CA PHE A 153 -9.02 -7.86 -10.76
C PHE A 153 -10.55 -7.79 -10.76
N GLU A 154 -11.13 -6.60 -10.63
CA GLU A 154 -12.59 -6.41 -10.68
C GLU A 154 -13.16 -6.97 -11.99
N ALA A 155 -12.57 -6.59 -13.13
CA ALA A 155 -12.96 -7.10 -14.45
C ALA A 155 -12.85 -8.63 -14.56
N TRP A 156 -11.81 -9.22 -13.95
CA TRP A 156 -11.68 -10.68 -13.88
C TRP A 156 -12.79 -11.32 -13.05
N THR A 157 -13.17 -10.73 -11.91
CA THR A 157 -14.18 -11.30 -11.01
C THR A 157 -15.60 -11.34 -11.57
N GLU A 158 -15.93 -10.49 -12.56
CA GLU A 158 -17.25 -10.48 -13.22
C GLU A 158 -17.61 -11.84 -13.85
N ASN A 159 -16.60 -12.65 -14.18
CA ASN A 159 -16.76 -13.95 -14.83
C ASN A 159 -16.47 -15.14 -13.90
N GLU A 160 -16.21 -14.90 -12.61
CA GLU A 160 -15.80 -15.95 -11.67
C GLU A 160 -16.99 -16.72 -11.08
N THR A 161 -16.85 -18.04 -10.98
CA THR A 161 -17.91 -18.98 -10.56
C THR A 161 -18.25 -18.97 -9.06
N GLY A 162 -17.64 -18.08 -8.27
CA GLY A 162 -17.89 -17.91 -6.82
C GLY A 162 -17.45 -19.05 -5.90
N LYS A 163 -16.69 -20.03 -6.42
CA LYS A 163 -16.21 -21.18 -5.63
C LYS A 163 -15.28 -20.80 -4.48
N TYR A 164 -14.48 -19.76 -4.67
CA TYR A 164 -13.47 -19.32 -3.70
C TYR A 164 -13.85 -17.95 -3.13
N TRP A 165 -13.62 -17.78 -1.83
CA TRP A 165 -13.73 -16.47 -1.19
C TRP A 165 -12.34 -15.86 -1.17
N ARG A 166 -12.14 -14.75 -1.89
CA ARG A 166 -10.83 -14.09 -2.01
C ARG A 166 -10.92 -12.66 -1.52
N LEU A 167 -9.86 -12.22 -0.85
CA LEU A 167 -9.59 -10.83 -0.51
C LEU A 167 -8.15 -10.53 -0.95
N PHE A 168 -8.00 -9.81 -2.04
CA PHE A 168 -6.70 -9.37 -2.55
C PHE A 168 -6.52 -7.89 -2.27
N VAL A 169 -5.39 -7.52 -1.69
CA VAL A 169 -5.05 -6.15 -1.31
C VAL A 169 -3.81 -5.74 -2.08
N TRP A 170 -3.82 -4.56 -2.68
CA TRP A 170 -2.62 -3.94 -3.26
C TRP A 170 -2.14 -2.83 -2.34
N HIS A 171 -0.92 -2.99 -1.83
CA HIS A 171 -0.36 -2.13 -0.79
C HIS A 171 0.81 -1.32 -1.37
N PRO A 172 0.58 -0.07 -1.82
CA PRO A 172 1.64 0.74 -2.40
C PRO A 172 2.60 1.26 -1.34
N MET A 173 3.90 1.10 -1.62
CA MET A 173 4.98 1.45 -0.72
C MET A 173 6.05 2.26 -1.44
N LEU A 174 6.53 3.31 -0.77
CA LEU A 174 7.76 3.99 -1.14
C LEU A 174 8.84 3.60 -0.14
N VAL A 175 9.79 2.77 -0.56
CA VAL A 175 10.89 2.32 0.30
C VAL A 175 12.06 3.29 0.16
N VAL A 176 12.52 3.85 1.28
CA VAL A 176 13.57 4.87 1.32
C VAL A 176 14.82 4.34 2.02
N SER A 177 16.01 4.59 1.46
CA SER A 177 17.27 4.09 2.04
C SER A 177 17.84 4.99 3.15
N GLY A 178 17.50 6.27 3.12
CA GLY A 178 17.98 7.30 4.04
C GLY A 178 17.00 7.60 5.17
N GLN A 179 17.18 8.78 5.79
CA GLN A 179 16.30 9.22 6.87
C GLN A 179 14.89 9.54 6.34
N LEU A 180 13.89 9.07 7.08
CA LEU A 180 12.49 9.46 6.95
C LEU A 180 12.11 10.26 8.20
N LEU A 181 11.66 11.49 7.98
CA LEU A 181 11.24 12.40 9.04
C LEU A 181 9.76 12.73 8.88
N THR A 182 9.09 13.00 9.99
CA THR A 182 7.76 13.61 10.03
C THR A 182 7.83 14.97 10.68
N ALA A 183 7.15 15.96 10.12
CA ALA A 183 6.99 17.28 10.75
C ALA A 183 5.68 17.33 11.53
N LYS A 184 5.79 17.43 12.86
CA LYS A 184 4.64 17.66 13.75
C LYS A 184 4.72 19.04 14.37
N PHE A 185 3.57 19.65 14.64
CA PHE A 185 3.52 20.96 15.29
C PHE A 185 3.32 20.79 16.79
N SER A 186 4.17 21.42 17.58
CA SER A 186 3.94 21.60 19.02
C SER A 186 2.71 22.49 19.26
N PRO A 187 2.09 22.44 20.45
CA PRO A 187 0.99 23.35 20.82
C PRO A 187 1.34 24.83 20.64
N GLU A 188 2.62 25.19 20.73
CA GLU A 188 3.16 26.54 20.56
C GLU A 188 3.43 26.91 19.09
N GLY A 189 3.15 26.00 18.13
CA GLY A 189 3.33 26.23 16.70
C GLY A 189 4.76 26.00 16.18
N THR A 190 5.68 25.50 17.01
CA THR A 190 7.03 25.12 16.57
C THR A 190 6.99 23.78 15.84
N VAL A 191 7.64 23.70 14.68
CA VAL A 191 7.80 22.45 13.92
C VAL A 191 8.84 21.57 14.60
N LEU A 192 8.44 20.36 14.95
CA LEU A 192 9.29 19.30 15.47
C LEU A 192 9.47 18.26 14.37
N LEU A 193 10.72 18.03 13.97
CA LEU A 193 11.09 16.95 13.08
C LEU A 193 11.40 15.71 13.91
N GLN A 194 10.70 14.62 13.61
CA GLN A 194 10.91 13.34 14.26
C GLN A 194 11.32 12.31 13.22
N GLU A 195 12.42 11.59 13.48
CA GLU A 195 12.79 10.44 12.67
C GLU A 195 11.87 9.26 12.96
N VAL A 196 11.35 8.64 11.90
CA VAL A 196 10.43 7.51 11.97
C VAL A 196 10.89 6.40 11.04
N GLN A 197 10.48 5.17 11.33
CA GLN A 197 10.73 4.01 10.47
C GLN A 197 9.70 3.88 9.34
N ILE A 198 8.52 4.45 9.57
CA ILE A 198 7.34 4.30 8.72
C ILE A 198 6.42 5.50 8.94
N ALA A 199 5.79 5.96 7.88
CA ALA A 199 4.67 6.89 7.90
C ALA A 199 3.83 6.72 6.63
N ARG A 200 2.68 7.39 6.56
CA ARG A 200 1.78 7.29 5.40
C ARG A 200 1.60 8.63 4.73
N LEU A 201 1.52 8.60 3.41
CA LEU A 201 1.29 9.76 2.58
C LEU A 201 -0.04 9.59 1.84
N GLU A 202 -1.01 10.46 2.11
CA GLU A 202 -2.18 10.67 1.27
C GLU A 202 -1.71 11.36 -0.02
N PHE A 203 -1.54 10.59 -1.08
CA PHE A 203 -1.13 11.07 -2.38
C PHE A 203 -2.35 11.34 -3.26
N ASN A 204 -2.61 12.61 -3.54
CA ASN A 204 -3.68 13.05 -4.43
C ASN A 204 -3.12 13.18 -5.84
N TRP A 205 -3.80 12.58 -6.81
CA TRP A 205 -3.39 12.58 -8.21
C TRP A 205 -4.61 12.58 -9.13
N HIS A 206 -4.37 12.68 -10.44
CA HIS A 206 -5.42 12.74 -11.44
C HIS A 206 -5.29 11.59 -12.41
N ASP A 207 -6.37 10.81 -12.52
CA ASP A 207 -6.60 9.95 -13.67
C ASP A 207 -7.51 10.69 -14.66
N GLY A 208 -6.89 11.58 -15.43
CA GLY A 208 -7.57 12.42 -16.41
C GLY A 208 -8.39 13.47 -15.69
N ASP A 209 -9.70 13.46 -15.95
CA ASP A 209 -10.61 14.37 -15.26
C ASP A 209 -11.02 13.83 -13.88
N SER A 210 -10.71 12.57 -13.57
CA SER A 210 -11.02 11.95 -12.28
C SER A 210 -9.93 12.25 -11.26
N ARG A 211 -10.31 12.89 -10.15
CA ARG A 211 -9.44 13.00 -8.98
C ARG A 211 -9.38 11.67 -8.26
N LYS A 212 -8.17 11.21 -7.95
CA LYS A 212 -7.90 9.97 -7.22
C LYS A 212 -7.05 10.27 -5.99
N THR A 213 -7.20 9.40 -5.00
CA THR A 213 -6.38 9.40 -3.80
C THR A 213 -5.86 7.99 -3.55
N THR A 214 -4.58 7.91 -3.25
CA THR A 214 -3.92 6.67 -2.84
C THR A 214 -3.11 6.93 -1.58
N VAL A 215 -3.30 6.13 -0.54
CA VAL A 215 -2.43 6.18 0.63
C VAL A 215 -1.23 5.29 0.37
N ILE A 216 -0.05 5.89 0.35
CA ILE A 216 1.22 5.21 0.12
C ILE A 216 1.98 5.11 1.44
N GLU A 217 2.41 3.91 1.80
CA GLU A 217 3.21 3.69 2.99
C GLU A 217 4.68 4.00 2.68
N VAL A 218 5.24 5.02 3.33
CA VAL A 218 6.66 5.39 3.18
C VAL A 218 7.43 4.69 4.28
N VAL A 219 8.33 3.78 3.90
CA VAL A 219 8.99 2.86 4.82
C VAL A 219 10.49 2.92 4.64
N ARG A 220 11.25 2.98 5.74
CA ARG A 220 12.69 2.83 5.68
C ARG A 220 13.08 1.40 5.33
N GLU A 221 14.09 1.25 4.48
CA GLU A 221 14.58 -0.05 4.05
C GLU A 221 14.94 -0.99 5.21
N ASP A 222 15.50 -0.45 6.31
CA ASP A 222 15.89 -1.24 7.49
C ASP A 222 14.70 -1.72 8.33
N PHE A 223 13.50 -1.20 8.10
CA PHE A 223 12.26 -1.62 8.76
C PHE A 223 11.32 -2.42 7.85
N LEU A 224 11.62 -2.48 6.54
CA LEU A 224 10.73 -3.07 5.54
C LEU A 224 10.27 -4.49 5.90
N LEU A 225 11.21 -5.40 6.20
CA LEU A 225 10.86 -6.80 6.51
C LEU A 225 9.94 -6.93 7.71
N GLN A 226 10.24 -6.22 8.80
CA GLN A 226 9.40 -6.23 10.00
C GLN A 226 7.98 -5.76 9.66
N ARG A 227 7.85 -4.76 8.79
CA ARG A 227 6.54 -4.27 8.36
C ARG A 227 5.80 -5.29 7.48
N LEU A 228 6.46 -5.90 6.51
CA LEU A 228 5.82 -6.91 5.65
C LEU A 228 5.37 -8.13 6.46
N ASP A 229 6.20 -8.58 7.42
CA ASP A 229 5.83 -9.65 8.34
C ASP A 229 4.59 -9.32 9.18
N ALA A 230 4.46 -8.07 9.65
CA ALA A 230 3.27 -7.62 10.36
C ALA A 230 2.02 -7.66 9.48
N ILE A 231 2.13 -7.27 8.20
CA ILE A 231 1.01 -7.32 7.25
C ILE A 231 0.65 -8.78 6.91
N ARG A 232 1.64 -9.67 6.75
CA ARG A 232 1.42 -11.11 6.57
C ARG A 232 0.66 -11.72 7.74
N ALA A 233 1.06 -11.40 8.97
CA ALA A 233 0.34 -11.88 10.16
C ALA A 233 -1.12 -11.39 10.20
N GLN A 234 -1.38 -10.16 9.71
CA GLN A 234 -2.75 -9.66 9.52
C GLN A 234 -3.51 -10.43 8.43
N ASP A 235 -2.87 -10.76 7.31
CA ASP A 235 -3.45 -11.60 6.24
C ASP A 235 -3.84 -12.98 6.78
N ASP A 236 -2.95 -13.66 7.50
CA ASP A 236 -3.21 -14.99 8.06
C ASP A 236 -4.41 -14.97 9.04
N SER A 237 -4.48 -13.95 9.90
CA SER A 237 -5.59 -13.78 10.84
C SER A 237 -6.92 -13.50 10.14
N LEU A 238 -6.91 -12.72 9.05
CA LEU A 238 -8.10 -12.48 8.25
C LEU A 238 -8.54 -13.72 7.48
N GLU A 239 -7.60 -14.47 6.92
CA GLU A 239 -7.90 -15.71 6.20
C GLU A 239 -8.58 -16.73 7.11
N GLU A 240 -8.11 -16.85 8.35
CA GLU A 240 -8.75 -17.67 9.38
C GLU A 240 -10.20 -17.28 9.61
N ARG A 241 -10.45 -15.99 9.87
CA ARG A 241 -11.80 -15.49 10.13
C ARG A 241 -12.73 -15.68 8.93
N ILE A 242 -12.28 -15.36 7.73
CA ILE A 242 -13.06 -15.55 6.50
C ILE A 242 -13.38 -17.03 6.27
N HIS A 243 -12.45 -17.93 6.58
CA HIS A 243 -12.68 -19.36 6.51
C HIS A 243 -13.76 -19.83 7.48
N ASP A 244 -13.75 -19.36 8.72
CA ASP A 244 -14.73 -19.74 9.73
C ASP A 244 -16.14 -19.21 9.38
N LEU A 245 -16.23 -18.00 8.82
CA LEU A 245 -17.47 -17.46 8.26
C LEU A 245 -18.00 -18.32 7.12
N LYS A 246 -17.12 -18.74 6.20
CA LYS A 246 -17.48 -19.60 5.07
C LYS A 246 -17.99 -20.97 5.52
N ALA A 247 -17.37 -21.56 6.54
CA ALA A 247 -17.82 -22.83 7.10
C ALA A 247 -19.21 -22.70 7.75
N SER A 248 -19.44 -21.61 8.47
CA SER A 248 -20.72 -21.31 9.11
C SER A 248 -21.85 -21.12 8.09
N HIS A 249 -21.58 -20.42 6.99
CA HIS A 249 -22.54 -20.25 5.89
C HIS A 249 -22.96 -21.57 5.24
N LYS A 250 -22.01 -22.47 4.97
CA LYS A 250 -22.34 -23.79 4.42
C LYS A 250 -23.23 -24.62 5.34
N SER A 251 -22.98 -24.55 6.65
CA SER A 251 -23.79 -25.28 7.62
C SER A 251 -25.25 -24.81 7.67
N LEU A 252 -25.50 -23.52 7.40
CA LEU A 252 -26.84 -22.95 7.35
C LEU A 252 -27.62 -23.40 6.11
N ASP A 253 -26.96 -23.38 4.94
CA ASP A 253 -27.55 -23.84 3.68
C ASP A 253 -27.94 -25.33 3.74
N ASP A 254 -27.11 -26.17 4.36
CA ASP A 254 -27.38 -27.61 4.51
C ASP A 254 -28.53 -27.92 5.51
N THR A 255 -28.84 -27.00 6.44
CA THR A 255 -29.98 -27.15 7.38
C THR A 255 -31.32 -26.61 6.87
N LEU A 256 -31.31 -25.79 5.82
CA LEU A 256 -32.51 -25.16 5.26
C LEU A 256 -32.98 -25.81 3.94
N GLY A 257 -32.22 -26.76 3.40
CA GLY A 257 -32.57 -27.59 2.23
C GLY A 257 -33.18 -28.94 2.61
#